data_AF-U4UEF3-F1
#
_entry.id   AF-U4UEF3-F1
#
_cell.length_a   1.000
_cell.length_b   1.000
_cell.length_c   1.000
_cell.angle_alpha   90.00
_cell.angle_beta   90.00
_cell.angle_gamma   90.00
#
_symmetry.space_group_name_H-M   'P 1'
#
loop_
_entity.id
_entity.type
_entity.pdbx_description
1 polymer ?
#
loop_
_entity_poly.entity_id
_entity_poly.type
_entity_poly.pdbx_seq_one_letter_code
_entity_poly.pdbx_strand_id
1 'polypeptide(L)'
;MHAIVACQMEFYHYPMDTQVCPVSVESCTFGAGQLTTLNVLFVQQQEDAPAVVRTRRHHQSRAEVVAVQHSTTAAVVRKDRLYGREKRLVVLLKFERQIGHHLIQTFAPSTLVVVLSWFSFWLDLDAIPARVTLLVTCLLTLVTMFTGLRTDIPAVAYVKALDLWMAGCMVFVFASLGEFVIVKVLQGKYSLLKQKEAERVMVTAITPWTNEISAKKRNSTIGKSGWLTLYWKTDKGKVKITWQEIDRISRIVFPVLFSLFSAVYWTILIVGSRYVHHPAEH
;
A
#
# COMPACT_ATOMS: atom_id res chain seq x y z
N MET A 1 32.05 -24.93 -11.90
CA MET A 1 30.73 -25.58 -12.14
C MET A 1 29.71 -24.86 -11.28
N HIS A 2 28.58 -24.44 -11.85
CA HIS A 2 27.50 -23.77 -11.12
C HIS A 2 26.20 -24.57 -11.30
N ALA A 3 25.41 -24.69 -10.24
CA ALA A 3 24.10 -25.31 -10.25
C ALA A 3 23.02 -24.24 -10.03
N ILE A 4 21.95 -24.30 -10.81
CA ILE A 4 20.75 -23.46 -10.63
C ILE A 4 19.71 -24.32 -9.92
N VAL A 5 19.27 -23.88 -8.74
CA VAL A 5 18.26 -24.59 -7.94
C VAL A 5 16.96 -23.80 -7.97
N ALA A 6 15.86 -24.47 -8.29
CA ALA A 6 14.52 -23.89 -8.21
C ALA A 6 13.97 -24.01 -6.78
N CYS A 7 13.37 -22.93 -6.29
CA CYS A 7 12.75 -22.86 -4.97
C CYS A 7 11.43 -22.11 -5.09
N GLN A 8 10.37 -22.65 -4.48
CA GLN A 8 9.08 -21.98 -4.38
C GLN A 8 9.12 -21.00 -3.22
N MET A 9 8.84 -19.72 -3.50
CA MET A 9 8.90 -18.61 -2.55
C MET A 9 7.50 -18.10 -2.22
N GLU A 10 7.33 -17.56 -1.01
CA GLU A 10 6.07 -16.99 -0.52
C GLU A 10 6.23 -15.50 -0.19
N PHE A 11 5.47 -14.64 -0.87
CA PHE A 11 5.64 -13.18 -0.88
C PHE A 11 4.57 -12.43 -0.09
N TYR A 12 3.83 -13.08 0.83
CA TYR A 12 2.77 -12.43 1.62
C TYR A 12 3.24 -11.13 2.30
N HIS A 13 4.41 -11.19 2.94
CA HIS A 13 5.00 -10.08 3.70
C HIS A 13 5.99 -9.24 2.89
N TYR A 14 6.00 -9.36 1.56
CA TYR A 14 6.91 -8.58 0.72
C TYR A 14 6.73 -7.07 0.96
N PRO A 15 7.81 -6.29 1.23
CA PRO A 15 9.24 -6.65 1.11
C PRO A 15 9.95 -7.04 2.43
N MET A 16 9.27 -7.18 3.56
CA MET A 16 9.83 -7.76 4.81
C MET A 16 9.58 -9.27 4.86
N ASP A 17 10.08 -9.99 3.85
CA ASP A 17 9.92 -11.43 3.71
C ASP A 17 11.21 -12.19 4.04
N THR A 18 11.03 -13.35 4.68
CA THR A 18 12.08 -14.37 4.82
C THR A 18 11.71 -15.57 3.96
N GLN A 19 12.61 -16.01 3.09
CA GLN A 19 12.40 -17.14 2.21
C GLN A 19 13.21 -18.34 2.70
N VAL A 20 12.58 -19.50 2.84
CA VAL A 20 13.26 -20.75 3.20
C VAL A 20 13.27 -21.66 1.98
N CYS A 21 14.46 -21.92 1.44
CA CYS A 21 14.63 -22.73 0.25
C CYS A 21 15.25 -24.09 0.57
N PRO A 22 14.50 -25.19 0.43
CA PRO A 22 15.04 -26.54 0.57
C PRO A 22 15.81 -26.93 -0.70
N VAL A 23 17.13 -27.05 -0.58
CA VAL A 23 17.99 -27.66 -1.59
C VAL A 23 18.13 -29.12 -1.26
N SER A 24 17.92 -29.99 -2.23
CA SER A 24 18.04 -31.42 -2.01
C SER A 24 18.90 -32.12 -3.02
N VAL A 25 19.68 -33.06 -2.51
CA VAL A 25 20.52 -33.93 -3.31
C VAL A 25 20.06 -35.37 -3.11
N GLU A 26 19.72 -36.01 -4.23
CA GLU A 26 19.33 -37.42 -4.30
C GLU A 26 20.18 -38.14 -5.36
N SER A 27 20.44 -39.42 -5.14
CA SER A 27 21.11 -40.27 -6.12
C SER A 27 20.10 -40.77 -7.17
N CYS A 28 20.40 -40.56 -8.46
CA CYS A 28 19.52 -40.97 -9.55
C CYS A 28 19.54 -42.49 -9.82
N THR A 29 20.63 -43.18 -9.47
CA THR A 29 20.90 -44.56 -9.92
C THR A 29 20.88 -45.62 -8.81
N PHE A 30 21.00 -45.24 -7.54
CA PHE A 30 21.14 -46.18 -6.43
C PHE A 30 19.91 -46.13 -5.53
N GLY A 31 19.31 -47.29 -5.22
CA GLY A 31 18.22 -47.42 -4.25
C GLY A 31 18.72 -47.49 -2.80
N ALA A 32 17.86 -47.25 -1.79
CA ALA A 32 18.27 -47.13 -0.39
C ALA A 32 19.07 -48.32 0.19
N GLY A 33 18.97 -49.52 -0.38
CA GLY A 33 19.73 -50.69 0.06
C GLY A 33 21.23 -50.63 -0.27
N GLN A 34 21.62 -49.96 -1.36
CA GLN A 34 23.02 -49.82 -1.80
C GLN A 34 23.68 -48.51 -1.34
N LEU A 35 22.92 -47.48 -0.94
CA LEU A 35 23.48 -46.23 -0.41
C LEU A 35 24.00 -46.32 1.03
N THR A 36 23.86 -47.47 1.69
CA THR A 36 24.24 -47.62 3.10
C THR A 36 25.72 -47.30 3.34
N THR A 37 26.58 -47.59 2.37
CA THR A 37 28.03 -47.28 2.37
C THR A 37 28.36 -45.82 2.02
N LEU A 38 27.47 -45.09 1.33
CA LEU A 38 27.65 -43.67 0.99
C LEU A 38 27.25 -42.72 2.12
N ASN A 39 26.43 -43.17 3.09
CA ASN A 39 26.17 -42.40 4.31
C ASN A 39 27.46 -42.04 5.05
N VAL A 40 28.52 -42.86 4.89
CA VAL A 40 29.81 -42.70 5.58
C VAL A 40 30.63 -41.56 4.95
N LEU A 41 30.37 -41.15 3.71
CA LEU A 41 31.12 -40.04 3.08
C LEU A 41 30.42 -38.68 3.23
N PHE A 42 29.09 -38.63 3.38
CA PHE A 42 28.37 -37.37 3.58
C PHE A 42 28.22 -36.96 5.05
N VAL A 43 28.23 -37.91 5.99
CA VAL A 43 28.08 -37.62 7.43
C VAL A 43 29.44 -37.45 8.13
N GLN A 44 30.51 -38.02 7.59
CA GLN A 44 31.81 -38.04 8.26
C GLN A 44 32.66 -36.78 8.05
N GLN A 45 32.18 -35.82 7.25
CA GLN A 45 32.77 -34.49 7.21
C GLN A 45 32.12 -33.57 8.26
N GLN A 46 32.45 -33.90 9.50
CA GLN A 46 32.59 -33.02 10.67
C GLN A 46 31.32 -32.36 11.24
N GLU A 47 30.98 -32.78 12.45
CA GLU A 47 30.01 -32.18 13.40
C GLU A 47 30.29 -30.71 13.78
N ASP A 48 31.32 -30.05 13.25
CA ASP A 48 31.73 -28.69 13.60
C ASP A 48 32.19 -27.82 12.42
N ALA A 49 31.97 -28.25 11.18
CA ALA A 49 32.19 -27.37 10.03
C ALA A 49 30.84 -26.73 9.66
N PRO A 50 30.55 -25.46 10.04
CA PRO A 50 29.40 -24.77 9.44
C PRO A 50 29.60 -24.84 7.94
N ALA A 51 28.57 -25.18 7.17
CA ALA A 51 28.61 -25.00 5.73
C ALA A 51 29.09 -23.58 5.49
N VAL A 52 30.37 -23.41 5.10
CA VAL A 52 30.99 -22.10 5.04
C VAL A 52 30.40 -21.46 3.81
N VAL A 53 29.25 -20.82 3.97
CA VAL A 53 28.72 -19.90 3.00
C VAL A 53 29.67 -18.72 3.04
N ARG A 54 30.73 -18.80 2.22
CA ARG A 54 31.50 -17.64 1.82
C ARG A 54 30.56 -16.80 0.97
N THR A 55 29.64 -16.09 1.62
CA THR A 55 29.01 -14.94 1.00
C THR A 55 30.18 -13.98 0.78
N ARG A 56 30.70 -13.93 -0.45
CA ARG A 56 31.26 -12.65 -0.89
C ARG A 56 30.14 -11.68 -0.61
N ARG A 57 30.36 -10.72 0.29
CA ARG A 57 29.45 -9.61 0.55
C ARG A 57 29.33 -8.82 -0.76
N HIS A 58 28.62 -9.40 -1.71
CA HIS A 58 28.15 -8.68 -2.87
C HIS A 58 27.06 -7.79 -2.30
N HIS A 59 27.45 -6.55 -2.08
CA HIS A 59 26.63 -5.38 -1.75
C HIS A 59 25.44 -5.15 -2.72
N GLN A 60 25.25 -6.08 -3.67
CA GLN A 60 24.31 -6.08 -4.77
C GLN A 60 23.26 -7.20 -4.67
N SER A 61 23.39 -8.11 -3.69
CA SER A 61 22.38 -9.15 -3.45
C SER A 61 21.22 -8.58 -2.64
N ARG A 62 20.00 -8.64 -3.19
CA ARG A 62 18.76 -8.17 -2.53
C ARG A 62 18.38 -9.01 -1.30
N ALA A 63 19.06 -10.14 -1.06
CA ALA A 63 18.78 -11.07 0.03
C ALA A 63 20.09 -11.65 0.62
N GLU A 64 20.14 -11.78 1.95
CA GLU A 64 21.27 -12.30 2.70
C GLU A 64 20.98 -13.71 3.22
N VAL A 65 21.98 -14.61 3.20
CA VAL A 65 21.85 -15.96 3.77
C VAL A 65 22.09 -15.87 5.26
N VAL A 66 21.04 -16.14 6.03
CA VAL A 66 21.05 -15.98 7.50
C VAL A 66 21.31 -17.31 8.22
N ALA A 67 20.85 -18.44 7.67
CA ALA A 67 21.03 -19.75 8.29
C ALA A 67 21.08 -20.89 7.26
N VAL A 68 21.87 -21.92 7.58
CA VAL A 68 21.95 -23.20 6.86
C VAL A 68 21.67 -24.34 7.84
N GLN A 69 20.63 -25.12 7.59
CA GLN A 69 20.30 -26.30 8.38
C GLN A 69 20.36 -27.56 7.52
N HIS A 70 20.96 -28.63 8.06
CA HIS A 70 21.11 -29.91 7.37
C HIS A 70 20.20 -30.96 8.02
N SER A 71 19.43 -31.68 7.21
CA SER A 71 18.64 -32.83 7.67
C SER A 71 18.73 -33.96 6.64
N THR A 72 18.95 -35.18 7.13
CA THR A 72 18.97 -36.39 6.30
C THR A 72 17.66 -37.13 6.51
N THR A 73 16.79 -37.13 5.50
CA THR A 73 15.49 -37.80 5.56
C THR A 73 15.45 -38.96 4.57
N ALA A 74 15.09 -40.15 5.03
CA ALA A 74 14.73 -41.26 4.16
C ALA A 74 13.25 -41.12 3.78
N ALA A 75 12.97 -40.72 2.54
CA ALA A 75 11.59 -40.59 2.04
C ALA A 75 11.25 -41.75 1.09
N VAL A 76 10.03 -42.28 1.20
CA VAL A 76 9.49 -43.23 0.22
C VAL A 76 8.96 -42.39 -0.95
N VAL A 77 9.74 -42.26 -2.03
CA VAL A 77 9.31 -41.49 -3.21
C VAL A 77 8.50 -42.40 -4.13
N ARG A 78 7.26 -41.99 -4.41
CA ARG A 78 6.37 -42.69 -5.34
C ARG A 78 6.70 -42.23 -6.77
N LYS A 79 7.68 -42.86 -7.42
CA LYS A 79 7.91 -42.70 -8.87
C LYS A 79 7.07 -43.73 -9.63
N ASP A 80 6.48 -43.32 -10.75
CA ASP A 80 5.38 -43.93 -11.50
C ASP A 80 5.49 -45.40 -11.96
N ARG A 81 6.40 -46.25 -11.44
CA ARG A 81 6.34 -47.71 -11.64
C ARG A 81 7.21 -48.60 -10.74
N LEU A 82 8.00 -48.06 -9.80
CA LEU A 82 8.86 -48.88 -8.91
C LEU A 82 8.83 -48.32 -7.49
N TYR A 83 8.31 -49.09 -6.53
CA TYR A 83 8.37 -48.75 -5.10
C TYR A 83 9.82 -48.92 -4.61
N GLY A 84 10.46 -47.81 -4.24
CA GLY A 84 11.80 -47.81 -3.63
C GLY A 84 11.91 -46.77 -2.53
N ARG A 85 12.55 -47.13 -1.40
CA ARG A 85 13.05 -46.13 -0.44
C ARG A 85 14.28 -45.48 -1.06
N GLU A 86 14.36 -44.16 -1.04
CA GLU A 86 15.55 -43.39 -1.44
C GLU A 86 16.00 -42.51 -0.27
N LYS A 87 17.32 -42.37 -0.10
CA LYS A 87 17.89 -41.45 0.89
C LYS A 87 18.16 -40.12 0.20
N ARG A 88 17.71 -39.03 0.82
CA ARG A 88 17.89 -37.67 0.30
C ARG A 88 18.50 -36.80 1.39
N LEU A 89 19.50 -36.01 1.01
CA LEU A 89 20.05 -34.95 1.85
C LEU A 89 19.27 -33.67 1.55
N VAL A 90 18.75 -33.02 2.60
CA VAL A 90 18.03 -31.74 2.48
C VAL A 90 18.81 -30.68 3.25
N VAL A 91 19.10 -29.58 2.56
CA VAL A 91 19.75 -28.38 3.10
C VAL A 91 18.76 -27.23 3.01
N LEU A 92 18.38 -26.65 4.15
CA LEU A 92 17.49 -25.50 4.21
C LEU A 92 18.32 -24.22 4.21
N LEU A 93 18.17 -23.41 3.16
CA LEU A 93 18.79 -22.10 3.05
C LEU A 93 17.76 -21.03 3.42
N LYS A 94 18.00 -20.31 4.51
CA LYS A 94 17.16 -19.17 4.92
C LYS A 94 17.73 -17.87 4.37
N PHE A 95 16.94 -17.18 3.56
CA PHE A 95 17.24 -15.89 2.98
C PHE A 95 16.38 -14.80 3.63
N GLU A 96 17.00 -13.68 4.02
CA GLU A 96 16.30 -12.49 4.53
C GLU A 96 16.53 -11.31 3.59
N ARG A 97 15.45 -10.59 3.24
CA ARG A 97 15.51 -9.45 2.32
C ARG A 97 15.94 -8.18 3.05
N GLN A 98 16.90 -7.44 2.49
CA GLN A 98 17.26 -6.11 2.99
C GLN A 98 16.24 -5.06 2.52
N ILE A 99 15.49 -4.47 3.44
CA ILE A 99 14.38 -3.56 3.10
C ILE A 99 14.81 -2.13 2.73
N GLY A 100 16.01 -1.68 3.13
CA GLY A 100 16.42 -0.27 3.03
C GLY A 100 16.26 0.35 1.64
N HIS A 101 16.59 -0.41 0.58
CA HIS A 101 16.42 0.04 -0.80
C HIS A 101 14.95 0.24 -1.20
N HIS A 102 14.06 -0.66 -0.75
CA HIS A 102 12.62 -0.54 -1.01
C HIS A 102 12.00 0.65 -0.25
N LEU A 103 12.50 0.99 0.94
CA LEU A 103 12.05 2.18 1.66
C LEU A 103 12.28 3.45 0.84
N ILE A 104 13.48 3.62 0.30
CA ILE A 104 13.87 4.85 -0.40
C ILE A 104 13.27 4.92 -1.81
N GLN A 105 13.19 3.81 -2.54
CA GLN A 105 12.70 3.82 -3.92
C GLN A 105 11.19 3.62 -4.06
N THR A 106 10.54 3.04 -3.04
CA THR A 106 9.12 2.72 -3.12
C THR A 106 8.29 3.50 -2.10
N PHE A 107 8.60 3.38 -0.81
CA PHE A 107 7.77 3.99 0.23
C PHE A 107 7.94 5.52 0.30
N ALA A 108 9.16 6.03 0.17
CA ALA A 108 9.43 7.47 0.18
C ALA A 108 8.76 8.22 -0.98
N PRO A 109 8.96 7.85 -2.27
CA PRO A 109 8.32 8.54 -3.38
C PRO A 109 6.80 8.39 -3.40
N SER A 110 6.24 7.23 -3.04
CA SER A 110 4.78 7.08 -2.93
C SER A 110 4.19 7.97 -1.83
N THR A 111 4.86 8.08 -0.67
CA THR A 111 4.48 9.02 0.40
C THR A 111 4.54 10.45 -0.09
N LEU A 112 5.62 10.85 -0.77
CA LEU A 112 5.76 12.20 -1.33
C LEU A 112 4.64 12.51 -2.32
N VAL A 113 4.22 11.57 -3.16
CA VAL A 113 3.09 11.77 -4.09
C VAL A 113 1.77 11.98 -3.33
N VAL A 114 1.53 11.26 -2.23
CA VAL A 114 0.34 11.50 -1.38
C VAL A 114 0.40 12.88 -0.74
N VAL A 115 1.56 13.28 -0.21
CA VAL A 115 1.80 14.64 0.32
C VAL A 115 1.58 15.68 -0.78
N LEU A 116 2.02 15.42 -2.00
CA LEU A 116 1.80 16.34 -3.12
C LEU A 116 0.31 16.54 -3.38
N SER A 117 -0.48 15.46 -3.34
CA SER A 117 -1.91 15.52 -3.60
C SER A 117 -2.67 16.49 -2.68
N TRP A 118 -2.30 16.58 -1.39
CA TRP A 118 -2.96 17.49 -0.47
C TRP A 118 -2.50 18.94 -0.57
N PHE A 119 -1.42 19.25 -1.31
CA PHE A 119 -1.09 20.65 -1.62
C PHE A 119 -2.18 21.30 -2.48
N SER A 120 -2.99 20.49 -3.19
CA SER A 120 -4.18 20.98 -3.88
C SER A 120 -5.15 21.74 -2.97
N PHE A 121 -5.21 21.43 -1.66
CA PHE A 121 -6.04 22.14 -0.69
C PHE A 121 -5.51 23.53 -0.32
N TRP A 122 -4.23 23.79 -0.58
CA TRP A 122 -3.56 25.07 -0.32
C TRP A 122 -3.61 26.03 -1.50
N LEU A 123 -3.74 25.50 -2.72
CA LEU A 123 -3.94 26.32 -3.90
C LEU A 123 -5.29 27.06 -3.82
N ASP A 124 -5.47 28.15 -4.54
CA ASP A 124 -6.77 28.81 -4.65
C ASP A 124 -7.73 28.01 -5.53
N LEU A 125 -9.04 28.14 -5.28
CA LEU A 125 -10.06 27.43 -6.06
C LEU A 125 -10.13 27.92 -7.51
N ASP A 126 -9.69 29.14 -7.79
CA ASP A 126 -9.79 29.73 -9.13
C ASP A 126 -8.81 29.08 -10.11
N ALA A 127 -7.74 28.47 -9.62
CA ALA A 127 -6.77 27.69 -10.41
C ALA A 127 -7.21 26.23 -10.62
N ILE A 128 -8.41 26.03 -11.18
CA ILE A 128 -8.97 24.72 -11.54
C ILE A 128 -7.99 23.83 -12.32
N PRO A 129 -7.38 24.29 -13.44
CA PRO A 129 -6.53 23.41 -14.25
C PRO A 129 -5.29 22.95 -13.48
N ALA A 130 -4.73 23.78 -12.60
CA ALA A 130 -3.58 23.41 -11.78
C ALA A 130 -3.91 22.29 -10.79
N ARG A 131 -5.04 22.43 -10.06
CA ARG A 131 -5.48 21.42 -9.07
C ARG A 131 -5.80 20.07 -9.72
N VAL A 132 -6.56 20.08 -10.82
CA VAL A 132 -6.94 18.84 -11.52
C VAL A 132 -5.70 18.14 -12.08
N THR A 133 -4.82 18.91 -12.74
CA THR A 133 -3.59 18.35 -13.32
C THR A 133 -2.73 17.72 -12.24
N LEU A 134 -2.49 18.42 -11.13
CA LEU A 134 -1.72 17.89 -10.00
C LEU A 134 -2.29 16.56 -9.50
N LEU A 135 -3.59 16.50 -9.22
CA LEU A 135 -4.24 15.32 -8.65
C LEU A 135 -4.25 14.13 -9.63
N VAL A 136 -4.56 14.37 -10.90
CA VAL A 136 -4.55 13.33 -11.94
C VAL A 136 -3.13 12.83 -12.19
N THR A 137 -2.14 13.73 -12.23
CA THR A 137 -0.72 13.34 -12.34
C THR A 137 -0.32 12.47 -11.14
N CYS A 138 -0.68 12.84 -9.91
CA CYS A 138 -0.37 12.03 -8.72
C CYS A 138 -0.99 10.61 -8.81
N LEU A 139 -2.24 10.49 -9.26
CA LEU A 139 -2.87 9.19 -9.48
C LEU A 139 -2.13 8.37 -10.54
N LEU A 140 -1.83 8.98 -11.68
CA LEU A 140 -1.10 8.31 -12.76
C LEU A 140 0.29 7.86 -12.30
N THR A 141 1.00 8.69 -11.54
CA THR A 141 2.31 8.35 -10.97
C THR A 141 2.22 7.13 -10.05
N LEU A 142 1.23 7.07 -9.14
CA LEU A 142 1.04 5.91 -8.26
C LEU A 142 0.71 4.63 -9.04
N VAL A 143 -0.14 4.73 -10.07
CA VAL A 143 -0.50 3.58 -10.93
C VAL A 143 0.70 3.09 -11.75
N THR A 144 1.49 4.03 -12.28
CA THR A 144 2.71 3.73 -13.04
C THR A 144 3.72 3.01 -12.16
N MET A 145 3.93 3.55 -10.97
CA MET A 145 4.81 2.97 -9.96
C MET A 145 4.36 1.58 -9.54
N PHE A 146 3.07 1.39 -9.29
CA PHE A 146 2.49 0.08 -8.97
C PHE A 146 2.71 -0.95 -10.08
N THR A 147 2.60 -0.52 -11.33
CA THR A 147 2.84 -1.38 -12.49
C THR A 147 4.33 -1.75 -12.62
N GLY A 148 5.23 -0.78 -12.42
CA GLY A 148 6.68 -1.03 -12.40
C GLY A 148 7.14 -1.95 -11.26
N LEU A 149 6.50 -1.88 -10.09
CA LEU A 149 6.81 -2.82 -8.99
C LEU A 149 6.37 -4.25 -9.31
N ARG A 150 5.31 -4.42 -10.10
CA ARG A 150 4.80 -5.73 -10.52
C ARG A 150 5.62 -6.37 -11.63
N THR A 151 6.40 -5.61 -12.39
CA THR A 151 7.33 -6.18 -13.39
C THR A 151 8.58 -6.79 -12.75
N ASP A 152 8.97 -6.25 -11.59
CA ASP A 152 10.17 -6.67 -10.85
C ASP A 152 9.95 -7.93 -9.99
N ILE A 153 8.69 -8.33 -9.78
CA ILE A 153 8.28 -9.40 -8.87
C ILE A 153 7.48 -10.43 -9.68
N PRO A 154 7.68 -11.75 -9.48
CA PRO A 154 6.84 -12.75 -10.14
C PRO A 154 5.36 -12.48 -9.86
N ALA A 155 4.51 -12.65 -10.89
CA ALA A 155 3.08 -12.47 -10.74
C ALA A 155 2.51 -13.57 -9.83
N VAL A 156 2.01 -13.17 -8.67
CA VAL A 156 1.35 -14.08 -7.72
C VAL A 156 -0.08 -13.63 -7.48
N ALA A 157 -0.99 -14.59 -7.31
CA ALA A 157 -2.43 -14.35 -7.26
C ALA A 157 -2.93 -13.80 -5.91
N TYR A 158 -2.12 -13.85 -4.84
CA TYR A 158 -2.49 -13.32 -3.54
C TYR A 158 -2.06 -11.85 -3.35
N VAL A 159 -2.71 -11.19 -2.40
CA VAL A 159 -2.40 -9.81 -2.01
C VAL A 159 -1.10 -9.78 -1.21
N LYS A 160 -0.16 -8.96 -1.66
CA LYS A 160 1.11 -8.70 -0.94
C LYS A 160 0.96 -7.47 -0.06
N ALA A 161 1.73 -7.38 1.03
CA ALA A 161 1.73 -6.18 1.88
C ALA A 161 2.01 -4.89 1.09
N LEU A 162 2.95 -4.93 0.14
CA LEU A 162 3.20 -3.82 -0.79
C LEU A 162 1.98 -3.40 -1.62
N ASP A 163 1.14 -4.35 -2.06
CA ASP A 163 -0.07 -4.03 -2.82
C ASP A 163 -1.05 -3.23 -1.96
N LEU A 164 -1.16 -3.57 -0.67
CA LEU A 164 -2.01 -2.86 0.29
C LEU A 164 -1.52 -1.42 0.55
N TRP A 165 -0.21 -1.21 0.66
CA TRP A 165 0.37 0.13 0.77
C TRP A 165 0.01 0.99 -0.44
N MET A 166 0.29 0.49 -1.65
CA MET A 166 0.05 1.22 -2.89
C MET A 166 -1.44 1.50 -3.10
N ALA A 167 -2.32 0.53 -2.81
CA ALA A 167 -3.76 0.72 -2.85
C ALA A 167 -4.24 1.79 -1.85
N GLY A 168 -3.71 1.78 -0.61
CA GLY A 168 -3.98 2.80 0.38
C GLY A 168 -3.61 4.20 -0.11
N CYS A 169 -2.39 4.38 -0.63
CA CYS A 169 -1.95 5.65 -1.23
C CYS A 169 -2.88 6.11 -2.36
N MET A 170 -3.28 5.21 -3.27
CA MET A 170 -4.20 5.54 -4.37
C MET A 170 -5.57 5.99 -3.86
N VAL A 171 -6.12 5.34 -2.83
CA VAL A 171 -7.39 5.74 -2.22
C VAL A 171 -7.31 7.14 -1.62
N PHE A 172 -6.21 7.50 -0.95
CA PHE A 172 -6.03 8.85 -0.41
C PHE A 172 -5.96 9.92 -1.51
N VAL A 173 -5.20 9.68 -2.58
CA VAL A 173 -5.13 10.64 -3.71
C VAL A 173 -6.50 10.73 -4.42
N PHE A 174 -7.21 9.62 -4.57
CA PHE A 174 -8.56 9.63 -5.14
C PHE A 174 -9.55 10.38 -4.24
N ALA A 175 -9.45 10.24 -2.92
CA ALA A 175 -10.24 11.00 -1.97
C ALA A 175 -9.95 12.52 -2.07
N SER A 176 -8.69 12.94 -2.29
CA SER A 176 -8.35 14.34 -2.57
C SER A 176 -9.01 14.85 -3.85
N LEU A 177 -9.10 14.01 -4.90
CA LEU A 177 -9.86 14.34 -6.12
C LEU A 177 -11.36 14.46 -5.85
N GLY A 178 -11.93 13.54 -5.06
CA GLY A 178 -13.33 13.59 -4.66
C GLY A 178 -13.67 14.86 -3.88
N GLU A 179 -12.79 15.26 -2.97
CA GLU A 179 -12.91 16.51 -2.20
C GLU A 179 -12.98 17.72 -3.13
N PHE A 180 -12.07 17.81 -4.09
CA PHE A 180 -12.05 18.90 -5.06
C PHE A 180 -13.37 18.99 -5.87
N VAL A 181 -13.90 17.85 -6.33
CA VAL A 181 -15.17 17.80 -7.06
C VAL A 181 -16.32 18.28 -6.16
N ILE A 182 -16.37 17.84 -4.90
CA ILE A 182 -17.40 18.24 -3.94
C ILE A 182 -17.33 19.76 -3.69
N VAL A 183 -16.14 20.30 -3.40
CA VAL A 183 -15.91 21.73 -3.16
C VAL A 183 -16.33 22.55 -4.38
N LYS A 184 -16.02 22.10 -5.60
CA LYS A 184 -16.41 22.78 -6.83
C LYS A 184 -17.92 22.80 -7.08
N VAL A 185 -18.59 21.67 -6.87
CA VAL A 185 -20.05 21.59 -6.98
C VAL A 185 -20.73 22.52 -5.96
N LEU A 186 -20.20 22.59 -4.74
CA LEU A 186 -20.71 23.50 -3.70
C LEU A 186 -20.45 24.96 -4.05
N GLN A 187 -19.27 25.31 -4.57
CA GLN A 187 -18.94 26.66 -5.03
C GLN A 187 -19.90 27.12 -6.15
N GLY A 188 -20.15 26.25 -7.15
CA GLY A 188 -21.07 26.55 -8.25
C GLY A 188 -22.52 26.73 -7.80
N LYS A 189 -23.00 25.90 -6.87
CA LYS A 189 -24.33 26.08 -6.27
C LYS A 189 -24.43 27.40 -5.49
N TYR A 190 -23.39 27.76 -4.75
CA TYR A 190 -23.34 28.99 -3.97
C TYR A 190 -23.35 30.25 -4.86
N SER A 191 -22.57 30.28 -5.95
CA SER A 191 -22.54 31.43 -6.87
C SER A 191 -23.90 31.66 -7.55
N LEU A 192 -24.59 30.60 -7.97
CA LEU A 192 -25.94 30.68 -8.54
C LEU A 192 -26.97 31.22 -7.55
N LEU A 193 -26.91 30.80 -6.29
CA LEU A 193 -27.81 31.34 -5.26
C LEU A 193 -27.55 32.83 -5.02
N LYS A 194 -26.28 33.23 -4.93
CA LYS A 194 -25.90 34.63 -4.75
C LYS A 194 -26.37 35.51 -5.91
N GLN A 195 -26.29 35.01 -7.15
CA GLN A 195 -26.81 35.70 -8.33
C GLN A 195 -28.33 35.88 -8.28
N LYS A 196 -29.09 34.83 -7.92
CA LYS A 196 -30.55 34.89 -7.75
C LYS A 196 -30.99 35.81 -6.59
N GLU A 197 -30.20 35.92 -5.54
CA GLU A 197 -30.46 36.88 -4.46
C GLU A 197 -30.19 38.32 -4.89
N ALA A 198 -29.09 38.57 -5.60
CA ALA A 198 -28.78 39.90 -6.15
C ALA A 198 -29.86 40.37 -7.14
N GLU A 199 -30.32 39.49 -8.02
CA GLU A 199 -31.42 39.76 -8.95
C GLU A 199 -32.73 40.12 -8.20
N ARG A 200 -33.08 39.35 -7.16
CA ARG A 200 -34.26 39.65 -6.33
C ARG A 200 -34.17 40.99 -5.61
N VAL A 201 -33.00 41.32 -5.04
CA VAL A 201 -32.79 42.62 -4.37
C VAL A 201 -32.90 43.77 -5.37
N MET A 202 -32.33 43.64 -6.57
CA MET A 202 -32.44 44.63 -7.63
C MET A 202 -33.88 44.85 -8.07
N VAL A 203 -34.65 43.78 -8.30
CA VAL A 203 -36.07 43.86 -8.68
C VAL A 203 -36.90 44.55 -7.58
N THR A 204 -36.61 44.24 -6.31
CA THR A 204 -37.30 44.86 -5.15
C THR A 204 -36.96 46.36 -5.04
N ALA A 205 -35.74 46.76 -5.37
CA ALA A 205 -35.33 48.17 -5.38
C ALA A 205 -35.98 48.97 -6.53
N ILE A 206 -36.20 48.34 -7.69
CA ILE A 206 -36.83 48.97 -8.86
C ILE A 206 -38.36 49.06 -8.72
N THR A 207 -38.99 48.19 -7.91
CA THR A 207 -40.45 48.15 -7.73
C THR A 207 -40.87 48.30 -6.24
N PRO A 208 -40.87 49.53 -5.69
CA PRO A 208 -41.11 49.76 -4.26
C PRO A 208 -42.55 49.47 -3.79
N TRP A 209 -43.52 49.41 -4.70
CA TRP A 209 -44.95 49.30 -4.38
C TRP A 209 -45.44 47.88 -4.05
N THR A 210 -44.57 46.86 -4.10
CA THR A 210 -44.93 45.46 -3.79
C THR A 210 -44.62 45.05 -2.34
N ASN A 211 -44.20 46.01 -1.51
CA ASN A 211 -43.54 45.76 -0.22
C ASN A 211 -44.42 45.13 0.87
N GLU A 212 -45.75 45.16 0.76
CA GLU A 212 -46.63 44.61 1.81
C GLU A 212 -46.86 43.09 1.71
N ILE A 213 -46.70 42.48 0.52
CA ILE A 213 -47.01 41.04 0.35
C ILE A 213 -45.77 40.15 0.62
N SER A 214 -44.55 40.66 0.37
CA SER A 214 -43.31 39.86 0.48
C SER A 214 -42.68 39.84 1.88
N ALA A 215 -43.02 40.76 2.78
CA ALA A 215 -42.43 40.82 4.12
C ALA A 215 -42.79 39.61 5.01
N LYS A 216 -43.90 38.92 4.72
CA LYS A 216 -44.41 37.79 5.50
C LYS A 216 -43.72 36.45 5.20
N LYS A 217 -42.92 36.34 4.13
CA LYS A 217 -42.16 35.11 3.76
C LYS A 217 -40.68 35.18 4.17
N ARG A 218 -40.34 36.04 5.14
CA ARG A 218 -38.96 36.37 5.55
C ARG A 218 -38.35 35.39 6.57
N ASN A 219 -39.14 34.45 7.09
CA ASN A 219 -38.65 33.48 8.07
C ASN A 219 -38.18 32.17 7.40
N SER A 220 -36.86 32.11 7.17
CA SER A 220 -36.05 30.94 7.55
C SER A 220 -36.36 29.57 6.91
N THR A 221 -36.39 29.47 5.57
CA THR A 221 -36.18 28.16 4.90
C THR A 221 -35.37 28.24 3.61
N ILE A 222 -34.67 29.34 3.35
CA ILE A 222 -33.66 29.42 2.28
C ILE A 222 -32.36 28.82 2.83
N GLY A 223 -32.19 27.52 2.66
CA GLY A 223 -30.96 26.81 3.08
C GLY A 223 -31.13 25.31 3.32
N LYS A 224 -32.37 24.82 3.44
CA LYS A 224 -32.67 23.40 3.65
C LYS A 224 -33.37 22.80 2.44
N SER A 225 -32.65 22.57 1.35
CA SER A 225 -33.11 21.64 0.31
C SER A 225 -31.92 20.86 -0.26
N GLY A 226 -31.55 19.80 0.45
CA GLY A 226 -30.49 18.87 0.05
C GLY A 226 -29.64 18.44 1.23
N TRP A 227 -29.10 17.23 1.13
CA TRP A 227 -28.22 16.57 2.12
C TRP A 227 -26.98 17.40 2.54
N LEU A 228 -26.64 18.47 1.82
CA LEU A 228 -25.54 19.39 2.14
C LEU A 228 -26.04 20.82 2.33
N THR A 229 -25.87 21.35 3.55
CA THR A 229 -26.14 22.75 3.88
C THR A 229 -25.06 23.65 3.24
N LEU A 230 -25.45 24.60 2.39
CA LEU A 230 -24.53 25.43 1.58
C LEU A 230 -23.84 26.58 2.36
N TYR A 231 -24.50 27.07 3.41
CA TYR A 231 -23.96 28.04 4.35
C TYR A 231 -24.74 27.92 5.66
N TRP A 232 -24.10 28.25 6.78
CA TRP A 232 -24.79 28.39 8.06
C TRP A 232 -24.35 29.66 8.77
N LYS A 233 -25.26 30.20 9.57
CA LYS A 233 -25.02 31.38 10.38
C LYS A 233 -24.64 30.92 11.79
N THR A 234 -23.46 31.32 12.25
CA THR A 234 -23.08 31.11 13.66
C THR A 234 -23.89 32.07 14.54
N ASP A 235 -24.11 31.72 15.81
CA ASP A 235 -24.80 32.55 16.83
C ASP A 235 -24.27 34.00 16.88
N LYS A 236 -22.98 34.19 16.59
CA LYS A 236 -22.30 35.50 16.48
C LYS A 236 -22.59 36.28 15.18
N GLY A 237 -23.60 35.90 14.41
CA GLY A 237 -24.01 36.55 13.17
C GLY A 237 -23.10 36.36 11.95
N LYS A 238 -21.94 35.69 12.09
CA LYS A 238 -21.01 35.43 10.97
C LYS A 238 -21.56 34.32 10.06
N VAL A 239 -21.65 34.60 8.76
CA VAL A 239 -21.99 33.63 7.72
C VAL A 239 -20.73 32.82 7.40
N LYS A 240 -20.74 31.52 7.68
CA LYS A 240 -19.67 30.60 7.25
C LYS A 240 -20.09 29.90 5.98
N ILE A 241 -19.18 29.87 5.00
CA ILE A 241 -19.42 29.23 3.71
C ILE A 241 -18.90 27.80 3.77
N THR A 242 -19.73 26.83 3.40
CA THR A 242 -19.43 25.40 3.59
C THR A 242 -18.19 24.96 2.82
N TRP A 243 -17.98 25.44 1.59
CA TRP A 243 -16.84 25.03 0.76
C TRP A 243 -15.48 25.46 1.35
N GLN A 244 -15.40 26.63 1.99
CA GLN A 244 -14.17 27.11 2.66
C GLN A 244 -13.82 26.30 3.89
N GLU A 245 -14.84 25.87 4.65
CA GLU A 245 -14.60 25.08 5.86
C GLU A 245 -14.22 23.64 5.51
N ILE A 246 -14.72 23.09 4.38
CA ILE A 246 -14.30 21.78 3.87
C ILE A 246 -12.79 21.81 3.55
N ASP A 247 -12.32 22.74 2.72
CA ASP A 247 -10.87 22.88 2.42
C ASP A 247 -10.05 22.99 3.73
N ARG A 248 -10.53 23.75 4.73
CA ARG A 248 -9.85 23.92 6.03
C ARG A 248 -9.79 22.62 6.83
N ILE A 249 -10.88 21.85 6.87
CA ILE A 249 -10.95 20.58 7.60
C ILE A 249 -10.08 19.53 6.88
N SER A 250 -10.15 19.47 5.54
CA SER A 250 -9.36 18.57 4.70
C SER A 250 -7.86 18.72 4.95
N ARG A 251 -7.36 19.95 5.16
CA ARG A 251 -5.95 20.22 5.48
C ARG A 251 -5.43 19.54 6.74
N ILE A 252 -6.29 19.19 7.70
CA ILE A 252 -5.90 18.51 8.94
C ILE A 252 -6.27 17.03 8.86
N VAL A 253 -7.47 16.72 8.37
CA VAL A 253 -8.00 15.36 8.35
C VAL A 253 -7.17 14.44 7.46
N PHE A 254 -6.78 14.87 6.25
CA PHE A 254 -6.02 14.03 5.33
C PHE A 254 -4.62 13.66 5.87
N PRO A 255 -3.80 14.61 6.36
CA PRO A 255 -2.53 14.28 7.00
C PRO A 255 -2.65 13.37 8.22
N VAL A 256 -3.64 13.63 9.09
CA VAL A 256 -3.85 12.82 10.29
C VAL A 256 -4.25 11.39 9.93
N LEU A 257 -5.20 11.22 8.99
CA LEU A 257 -5.63 9.90 8.54
C LEU A 257 -4.50 9.13 7.83
N PHE A 258 -3.70 9.80 7.00
CA PHE A 258 -2.58 9.15 6.32
C PHE A 258 -1.46 8.76 7.30
N SER A 259 -1.19 9.60 8.30
CA SER A 259 -0.24 9.30 9.37
C SER A 259 -0.70 8.10 10.21
N LEU A 260 -1.99 8.05 10.56
CA LEU A 260 -2.59 6.90 11.24
C LEU A 260 -2.49 5.62 10.40
N PHE A 261 -2.87 5.69 9.13
CA PHE A 261 -2.73 4.59 8.18
C PHE A 261 -1.28 4.09 8.12
N SER A 262 -0.31 5.01 8.00
CA SER A 262 1.10 4.66 7.96
C SER A 262 1.56 3.98 9.24
N ALA A 263 1.18 4.50 10.42
CA ALA A 263 1.53 3.90 11.70
C ALA A 263 0.94 2.48 11.85
N VAL A 264 -0.33 2.30 11.50
CA VAL A 264 -1.00 0.99 11.54
C VAL A 264 -0.36 0.02 10.54
N TYR A 265 -0.06 0.46 9.33
CA TYR A 265 0.59 -0.37 8.32
C TYR A 265 1.96 -0.88 8.78
N TRP A 266 2.83 0.03 9.25
CA TRP A 266 4.17 -0.34 9.69
C TRP A 266 4.15 -1.22 10.94
N THR A 267 3.25 -0.96 11.90
CA THR A 267 3.13 -1.82 13.10
C THR A 267 2.70 -3.23 12.73
N ILE A 268 1.71 -3.41 11.85
CA ILE A 268 1.29 -4.73 11.38
C ILE A 268 2.43 -5.44 10.64
N LEU A 269 3.15 -4.74 9.77
CA LEU A 269 4.23 -5.33 8.97
C LEU A 269 5.41 -5.80 9.85
N ILE A 270 5.80 -4.99 10.83
CA ILE A 270 6.90 -5.33 11.76
C ILE A 270 6.50 -6.48 12.69
N VAL A 271 5.26 -6.46 13.21
CA VAL A 271 4.75 -7.53 14.08
C VAL A 271 4.63 -8.83 13.30
N GLY A 272 4.08 -8.81 12.08
CA GLY A 272 3.96 -9.97 11.20
C GLY A 272 5.32 -10.59 10.88
N SER A 273 6.34 -9.77 10.61
CA SER A 273 7.71 -10.25 10.40
C SER A 273 8.23 -11.05 11.61
N ARG A 274 7.98 -10.62 12.85
CA ARG A 274 8.46 -11.34 14.05
C ARG A 274 7.85 -12.73 14.23
N TYR A 275 6.58 -12.92 13.87
CA TYR A 275 5.92 -14.23 13.97
C TYR A 275 6.53 -15.27 13.01
N VAL A 276 7.05 -14.84 11.86
CA VAL A 276 7.70 -15.76 10.90
C VAL A 276 9.05 -16.28 11.41
N HIS A 277 9.73 -15.55 12.30
CA HIS A 277 11.01 -15.99 12.88
C HIS A 277 10.87 -17.03 13.99
N HIS A 278 9.68 -17.18 14.58
CA HIS A 278 9.36 -18.21 15.57
C HIS A 278 8.14 -19.03 15.11
N PRO A 279 8.32 -20.00 14.19
CA PRO A 279 7.34 -21.07 14.11
C PRO A 279 7.32 -21.75 15.47
N ALA A 280 6.16 -21.74 16.13
CA ALA A 280 5.96 -22.45 17.37
C ALA A 280 6.50 -23.88 17.23
N GLU A 281 7.39 -24.28 18.15
CA GLU A 281 7.72 -25.67 18.41
C GLU A 281 6.45 -26.36 18.93
N HIS A 282 5.60 -26.84 18.02
CA HIS A 282 4.48 -27.72 18.32
C HIS A 282 4.46 -28.88 17.35
#